data_AF-A0A7C0W4A5-F1
#
_entry.id   AF-A0A7C0W4A5-F1
#
_cell.length_a   1.000
_cell.length_b   1.000
_cell.length_c   1.000
_cell.angle_alpha   90.00
_cell.angle_beta   90.00
_cell.angle_gamma   90.00
#
_symmetry.space_group_name_H-M   'P 1'
#
loop_
_entity.id
_entity.type
_entity.pdbx_description
1 polymer ?
#
loop_
_entity_poly.entity_id
_entity_poly.type
_entity_poly.pdbx_seq_one_letter_code
_entity_poly.pdbx_strand_id
1 'polypeptide(L)'
;MDSKEATKAIIDMLSDRSEKPPAFRLWDGERIGPADAPVTIVLQHPGALRSLLIPPSDLTAGEAYVYDDVDVEGDIFSLLDFGFEFVEGSLDKRTALSLLRLARRLPRQNRRRKADRPRKQGRLHSIRRDRQDVRYHYDVGNDFYRQFLDPLMVYSSAAFLDPSESLEVAQRRKLDMICHKLQLCSG
;
A
#
# COMPACT_ATOMS: atom_id res chain seq x y z
N MET A 1 19.06 24.25 -7.10
CA MET A 1 19.05 22.78 -6.96
C MET A 1 17.95 22.28 -7.86
N ASP A 2 18.31 21.50 -8.86
CA ASP A 2 17.40 20.94 -9.84
C ASP A 2 16.46 19.90 -9.20
N SER A 3 15.28 19.67 -9.78
CA SER A 3 14.31 18.68 -9.27
C SER A 3 14.92 17.28 -9.26
N LYS A 4 15.76 16.97 -10.24
CA LYS A 4 16.47 15.70 -10.34
C LYS A 4 17.45 15.50 -9.19
N GLU A 5 18.27 16.51 -8.88
CA GLU A 5 19.19 16.43 -7.74
C GLU A 5 18.47 16.30 -6.39
N ALA A 6 17.34 17.00 -6.23
CA ALA A 6 16.50 16.84 -5.03
C ALA A 6 15.95 15.42 -4.91
N THR A 7 15.49 14.84 -6.02
CA THR A 7 15.03 13.46 -6.06
C THR A 7 16.15 12.49 -5.71
N LYS A 8 17.35 12.64 -6.30
CA LYS A 8 18.51 11.79 -5.99
C LYS A 8 18.90 11.86 -4.51
N ALA A 9 18.99 13.07 -3.96
CA ALA A 9 19.29 13.25 -2.54
C ALA A 9 18.25 12.60 -1.60
N ILE A 10 16.97 12.61 -1.98
CA ILE A 10 15.93 11.89 -1.22
C ILE A 10 16.12 10.38 -1.34
N ILE A 11 16.37 9.87 -2.56
CA ILE A 11 16.59 8.44 -2.81
C ILE A 11 17.78 7.93 -2.00
N ASP A 12 18.91 8.65 -2.01
CA ASP A 12 20.10 8.27 -1.25
C ASP A 12 19.78 8.21 0.26
N MET A 13 19.12 9.25 0.79
CA MET A 13 18.71 9.29 2.20
C MET A 13 17.78 8.15 2.63
N LEU A 14 16.90 7.69 1.73
CA LEU A 14 16.02 6.55 1.99
C LEU A 14 16.79 5.24 1.86
N SER A 15 17.60 5.09 0.81
CA SER A 15 18.32 3.85 0.51
C SER A 15 19.37 3.51 1.57
N ASP A 16 20.09 4.51 2.08
CA ASP A 16 21.12 4.34 3.13
C ASP A 16 20.57 3.80 4.47
N ARG A 17 19.25 3.76 4.61
CA ARG A 17 18.55 3.36 5.85
C ARG A 17 17.92 1.98 5.78
N SER A 18 17.96 1.35 4.62
CA SER A 18 17.44 0.00 4.43
C SER A 18 18.58 -0.96 4.15
N GLU A 19 18.49 -2.17 4.71
CA GLU A 19 19.43 -3.25 4.36
C GLU A 19 19.16 -3.78 2.95
N LYS A 20 17.93 -3.62 2.44
CA LYS A 20 17.49 -4.10 1.13
C LYS A 20 16.77 -2.97 0.37
N PRO A 21 17.50 -1.92 -0.03
CA PRO A 21 16.87 -0.78 -0.69
C PRO A 21 16.32 -1.19 -2.08
N PRO A 22 15.15 -0.66 -2.48
CA PRO A 22 14.62 -0.87 -3.80
C PRO A 22 15.45 -0.12 -4.84
N ALA A 23 15.28 -0.47 -6.10
CA ALA A 23 15.72 0.41 -7.18
C ALA A 23 14.69 1.53 -7.41
N PHE A 24 15.13 2.60 -8.04
CA PHE A 24 14.28 3.71 -8.45
C PHE A 24 14.46 3.96 -9.94
N ARG A 25 13.37 4.15 -10.67
CA ARG A 25 13.40 4.63 -12.06
C ARG A 25 12.82 6.03 -12.11
N LEU A 26 13.58 6.99 -12.61
CA LEU A 26 13.17 8.38 -12.73
C LEU A 26 12.31 8.56 -14.00
N TRP A 27 11.63 9.71 -14.08
CA TRP A 27 10.73 10.06 -15.20
C TRP A 27 11.44 10.21 -16.55
N ASP A 28 12.76 10.34 -16.55
CA ASP A 28 13.60 10.38 -17.75
C ASP A 28 14.22 9.02 -18.09
N GLY A 29 13.83 7.96 -17.35
CA GLY A 29 14.31 6.60 -17.53
C GLY A 29 15.61 6.28 -16.79
N GLU A 30 16.25 7.25 -16.12
CA GLU A 30 17.44 6.96 -15.32
C GLU A 30 17.09 6.00 -14.17
N ARG A 31 17.89 4.94 -14.01
CA ARG A 31 17.75 3.98 -12.92
C ARG A 31 18.82 4.21 -11.85
N ILE A 32 18.41 4.17 -10.59
CA ILE A 32 19.25 4.35 -9.40
C ILE A 32 19.01 3.18 -8.44
N GLY A 33 20.05 2.73 -7.73
CA GLY A 33 19.96 1.64 -6.75
C GLY A 33 20.43 0.28 -7.29
N PRO A 34 20.36 -0.78 -6.46
CA PRO A 34 20.95 -2.09 -6.75
C PRO A 34 20.42 -2.70 -8.04
N ALA A 35 21.27 -3.36 -8.83
CA ALA A 35 20.87 -3.95 -10.12
C ALA A 35 19.92 -5.15 -9.96
N ASP A 36 20.07 -5.87 -8.85
CA ASP A 36 19.34 -7.08 -8.45
C ASP A 36 18.22 -6.79 -7.45
N ALA A 37 17.85 -5.52 -7.25
CA ALA A 37 16.74 -5.16 -6.37
C ALA A 37 15.45 -5.89 -6.80
N PRO A 38 14.74 -6.57 -5.87
CA PRO A 38 13.54 -7.35 -6.19
C PRO A 38 12.37 -6.46 -6.65
N VAL A 39 12.46 -5.16 -6.39
CA VAL A 39 11.44 -4.17 -6.74
C VAL A 39 12.09 -2.87 -7.21
N THR A 40 11.42 -2.21 -8.16
CA THR A 40 11.76 -0.88 -8.66
C THR A 40 10.58 0.07 -8.46
N ILE A 41 10.82 1.18 -7.75
CA ILE A 41 9.88 2.29 -7.59
C ILE A 41 10.02 3.22 -8.79
N VAL A 42 8.97 3.33 -9.59
CA VAL A 42 8.93 4.14 -10.81
C VAL A 42 8.35 5.51 -10.49
N LEU A 43 9.12 6.56 -10.70
CA LEU A 43 8.70 7.95 -10.49
C LEU A 43 8.22 8.54 -11.81
N GLN A 44 6.90 8.67 -11.98
CA GLN A 44 6.31 9.07 -13.27
C GLN A 44 6.62 10.51 -13.68
N HIS A 45 7.01 11.37 -12.73
CA HIS A 45 7.29 12.79 -12.99
C HIS A 45 8.14 13.45 -11.88
N PRO A 46 8.68 14.66 -12.09
CA PRO A 46 9.51 15.37 -11.11
C PRO A 46 8.89 15.60 -9.72
N GLY A 47 7.56 15.62 -9.62
CA GLY A 47 6.83 15.80 -8.35
C GLY A 47 6.51 14.50 -7.60
N ALA A 48 6.93 13.32 -8.08
CA ALA A 48 6.42 12.03 -7.59
C ALA A 48 6.73 11.78 -6.11
N LEU A 49 7.99 11.99 -5.71
CA LEU A 49 8.37 11.85 -4.30
C LEU A 49 7.72 12.90 -3.40
N ARG A 50 7.33 14.07 -3.93
CA ARG A 50 6.53 15.02 -3.16
C ARG A 50 5.14 14.48 -2.89
N SER A 51 4.49 13.95 -3.92
CA SER A 51 3.18 13.32 -3.85
C SER A 51 3.17 12.13 -2.91
N LEU A 52 4.30 11.43 -2.75
CA LEU A 52 4.51 10.30 -1.84
C LEU A 52 4.77 10.75 -0.39
N LEU A 53 5.62 11.77 -0.19
CA LEU A 53 6.15 12.13 1.13
C LEU A 53 5.41 13.28 1.83
N ILE A 54 4.49 13.98 1.15
CA ILE A 54 3.81 15.17 1.71
C ILE A 54 2.28 15.13 1.52
N PRO A 55 1.49 15.09 2.61
CA PRO A 55 1.92 14.82 3.99
C PRO A 55 2.37 13.35 4.14
N PRO A 56 3.32 13.04 5.05
CA PRO A 56 3.80 11.66 5.22
C PRO A 56 2.70 10.80 5.87
N SER A 57 2.17 9.84 5.12
CA SER A 57 1.21 8.84 5.61
C SER A 57 1.05 7.71 4.60
N ASP A 58 0.64 6.53 5.08
CA ASP A 58 0.32 5.38 4.22
C ASP A 58 -0.78 5.70 3.20
N LEU A 59 -1.74 6.55 3.57
CA LEU A 59 -2.78 7.02 2.67
C LEU A 59 -2.19 7.83 1.51
N THR A 60 -1.27 8.75 1.80
CA THR A 60 -0.60 9.57 0.78
C THR A 60 0.22 8.68 -0.16
N ALA A 61 0.89 7.65 0.39
CA ALA A 61 1.64 6.69 -0.40
C ALA A 61 0.72 5.88 -1.34
N GLY A 62 -0.39 5.37 -0.81
CA GLY A 62 -1.40 4.67 -1.61
C GLY A 62 -2.05 5.56 -2.67
N GLU A 63 -2.35 6.82 -2.35
CA GLU A 63 -2.86 7.79 -3.32
C GLU A 63 -1.84 8.06 -4.43
N ALA A 64 -0.55 8.17 -4.12
CA ALA A 64 0.49 8.37 -5.13
C ALA A 64 0.56 7.19 -6.12
N TYR A 65 0.36 5.97 -5.65
CA TYR A 65 0.24 4.80 -6.52
C TYR A 65 -1.04 4.83 -7.36
N VAL A 66 -2.21 4.98 -6.71
CA VAL A 66 -3.52 4.98 -7.38
C VAL A 66 -3.67 6.10 -8.42
N TYR A 67 -3.06 7.27 -8.19
CA TYR A 67 -3.12 8.41 -9.10
C TYR A 67 -1.95 8.50 -10.09
N ASP A 68 -1.14 7.44 -10.22
CA ASP A 68 -0.05 7.36 -11.20
C ASP A 68 0.99 8.49 -11.00
N ASP A 69 1.26 8.86 -9.74
CA ASP A 69 2.44 9.65 -9.36
C ASP A 69 3.67 8.72 -9.26
N VAL A 70 3.46 7.50 -8.75
CA VAL A 70 4.45 6.45 -8.54
C VAL A 70 3.88 5.11 -9.02
N ASP A 71 4.71 4.28 -9.62
CA ASP A 71 4.35 2.91 -10.03
C ASP A 71 5.41 1.91 -9.49
N VAL A 72 5.12 0.61 -9.58
CA VAL A 72 5.91 -0.46 -8.98
C VAL A 72 6.17 -1.56 -10.00
N GLU A 73 7.44 -1.88 -10.23
CA GLU A 73 7.85 -3.01 -11.06
C GLU A 73 8.55 -4.07 -10.19
N GLY A 74 8.15 -5.33 -10.30
CA GLY A 74 8.71 -6.44 -9.52
C GLY A 74 7.83 -6.84 -8.34
N ASP A 75 8.45 -7.29 -7.25
CA ASP A 75 7.73 -7.78 -6.08
C ASP A 75 7.20 -6.63 -5.20
N ILE A 76 5.89 -6.41 -5.23
CA ILE A 76 5.24 -5.39 -4.41
C ILE A 76 5.38 -5.65 -2.91
N PHE A 77 5.55 -6.90 -2.46
CA PHE A 77 5.73 -7.19 -1.03
C PHE A 77 7.08 -6.67 -0.54
N SER A 78 8.14 -6.80 -1.35
CA SER A 78 9.44 -6.17 -1.07
C SER A 78 9.35 -4.64 -0.92
N LEU A 79 8.44 -3.96 -1.66
CA LEU A 79 8.18 -2.53 -1.46
C LEU A 79 7.49 -2.25 -0.13
N LEU A 80 6.53 -3.09 0.27
CA LEU A 80 5.83 -2.93 1.54
C LEU A 80 6.79 -3.13 2.71
N ASP A 81 7.64 -4.16 2.65
CA ASP A 81 8.68 -4.40 3.67
C ASP A 81 9.60 -3.19 3.81
N PHE A 82 10.11 -2.65 2.68
CA PHE A 82 10.88 -1.41 2.67
C PHE A 82 10.10 -0.24 3.29
N GLY A 83 8.82 -0.07 2.96
CA GLY A 83 7.96 0.97 3.53
C GLY A 83 7.78 0.84 5.04
N PHE A 84 7.55 -0.38 5.53
CA PHE A 84 7.36 -0.67 6.96
C PHE A 84 8.63 -0.38 7.78
N GLU A 85 9.82 -0.59 7.24
CA GLU A 85 11.08 -0.20 7.91
C GLU A 85 11.10 1.29 8.30
N PHE A 86 10.47 2.18 7.53
CA PHE A 86 10.37 3.62 7.85
C PHE A 86 9.18 3.99 8.75
N VAL A 87 8.15 3.15 8.81
CA VAL A 87 6.99 3.36 9.69
C VAL A 87 7.29 2.84 11.09
N GLU A 88 7.88 1.66 11.21
CA GLU A 88 8.32 1.05 12.46
C GLU A 88 9.62 1.68 12.97
N GLY A 89 10.56 1.96 12.06
CA GLY A 89 11.78 2.72 12.36
C GLY A 89 11.46 4.20 12.46
N SER A 90 11.31 4.74 13.68
CA SER A 90 11.04 6.16 13.84
C SER A 90 12.13 7.01 13.16
N LEU A 91 11.78 7.72 12.08
CA LEU A 91 12.68 8.70 11.50
C LEU A 91 13.05 9.74 12.56
N ASP A 92 14.34 9.93 12.79
CA ASP A 92 14.80 10.98 13.69
C ASP A 92 14.35 12.35 13.16
N LYS A 93 14.11 13.30 14.06
CA LYS A 93 13.55 14.62 13.71
C LYS A 93 14.40 15.38 12.68
N ARG A 94 15.73 15.18 12.66
CA ARG A 94 16.62 15.88 11.72
C ARG A 94 16.46 15.32 10.33
N THR A 95 16.38 14.00 10.20
CA THR A 95 16.14 13.32 8.93
C THR A 95 14.75 13.63 8.39
N ALA A 96 13.71 13.52 9.22
CA ALA A 96 12.35 13.86 8.83
C ALA A 96 12.24 15.32 8.34
N LEU A 97 12.90 16.26 9.03
CA LEU A 97 12.94 17.67 8.62
C LEU A 97 13.70 17.87 7.31
N SER A 98 14.78 17.10 7.08
CA SER A 98 15.59 17.17 5.86
C SER A 98 14.84 16.61 4.66
N LEU A 99 14.19 15.45 4.80
CA LEU A 99 13.30 14.87 3.79
C LEU A 99 12.17 15.83 3.45
N LEU A 100 11.50 16.41 4.46
CA LEU A 100 10.44 17.39 4.24
C LEU A 100 10.94 18.64 3.49
N ARG A 101 12.14 19.13 3.81
CA ARG A 101 12.75 20.28 3.11
C ARG A 101 13.06 19.95 1.65
N LEU A 102 13.63 18.78 1.37
CA LEU A 102 13.93 18.33 0.01
C LEU A 102 12.64 18.11 -0.79
N ALA A 103 11.68 17.37 -0.24
CA ALA A 103 10.40 17.10 -0.90
C ALA A 103 9.59 18.38 -1.17
N ARG A 104 9.71 19.42 -0.32
CA ARG A 104 9.08 20.73 -0.57
C ARG A 104 9.69 21.51 -1.74
N ARG A 105 10.91 21.18 -2.20
CA ARG A 105 11.55 21.79 -3.38
C ARG A 105 11.06 21.17 -4.69
N LEU A 106 10.59 19.92 -4.64
CA LEU A 106 10.03 19.25 -5.81
C LEU A 106 8.73 19.95 -6.28
N PRO A 107 8.43 19.93 -7.59
CA PRO A 107 7.23 20.56 -8.15
C PRO A 107 5.94 20.05 -7.51
N ARG A 108 4.96 20.94 -7.37
CA ARG A 108 3.59 20.53 -7.02
C ARG A 108 2.92 19.96 -8.26
N GLN A 109 2.32 18.78 -8.12
CA GLN A 109 1.43 18.29 -9.16
C GLN A 109 0.12 19.06 -9.14
N ASN A 110 -0.32 19.49 -10.33
CA ASN A 110 -1.55 20.23 -10.53
C ASN A 110 -2.70 19.33 -11.05
N ARG A 111 -2.49 18.00 -11.05
CA ARG A 111 -3.56 17.04 -11.35
C ARG A 111 -4.64 17.19 -10.27
N ARG A 112 -5.86 17.52 -10.71
CA ARG A 112 -7.05 17.53 -9.83
C ARG A 112 -7.28 16.09 -9.35
N ARG A 113 -6.76 15.75 -8.17
CA ARG A 113 -7.17 14.53 -7.47
C ARG A 113 -8.65 14.68 -7.17
N LYS A 114 -9.51 13.89 -7.83
CA LYS A 114 -10.89 13.71 -7.36
C LYS A 114 -10.79 12.90 -6.08
N ALA A 115 -10.52 13.58 -4.97
CA ALA A 115 -10.63 12.99 -3.66
C ALA A 115 -12.12 12.76 -3.39
N ASP A 116 -12.68 11.70 -3.98
CA ASP A 116 -14.00 11.20 -3.64
C ASP A 116 -13.88 10.44 -2.31
N ARG A 117 -13.47 11.19 -1.28
CA ARG A 117 -13.33 10.68 0.07
C ARG A 117 -14.72 10.65 0.65
N PRO A 118 -15.23 9.49 1.10
CA PRO A 118 -16.51 9.46 1.79
C PRO A 118 -16.39 10.37 3.03
N ARG A 119 -17.20 11.44 3.06
CA ARG A 119 -17.32 12.29 4.25
C ARG A 119 -18.00 11.46 5.33
N LYS A 120 -17.19 10.84 6.20
CA LYS A 120 -17.68 10.07 7.35
C LYS A 120 -18.38 11.03 8.32
N GLN A 121 -19.70 10.96 8.38
CA GLN A 121 -20.52 11.75 9.30
C GLN A 121 -21.06 10.86 10.43
N GLY A 122 -21.21 11.44 11.63
CA GLY A 122 -21.78 10.75 12.80
C GLY A 122 -20.74 10.06 13.70
N ARG A 123 -21.23 9.50 14.81
CA ARG A 123 -20.39 8.85 15.83
C ARG A 123 -19.77 7.57 15.29
N LEU A 124 -18.50 7.34 15.62
CA LEU A 124 -17.82 6.06 15.40
C LEU A 124 -18.67 4.91 15.97
N HIS A 125 -18.77 3.80 15.23
CA HIS A 125 -19.56 2.62 15.58
C HIS A 125 -21.07 2.88 15.78
N SER A 126 -21.63 3.81 15.02
CA SER A 126 -23.09 3.96 14.97
C SER A 126 -23.65 3.18 13.79
N ILE A 127 -24.77 2.50 13.98
CA ILE A 127 -25.42 1.68 12.94
C ILE A 127 -25.55 2.43 11.60
N ARG A 128 -25.90 3.73 11.64
CA ARG A 128 -26.03 4.56 10.43
C ARG A 128 -24.70 4.79 9.73
N ARG A 129 -23.64 5.13 10.47
CA ARG A 129 -22.29 5.36 9.93
C ARG A 129 -21.68 4.06 9.42
N ASP A 130 -21.77 2.99 10.20
CA ASP A 130 -21.21 1.69 9.83
C ASP A 130 -21.90 1.14 8.58
N ARG A 131 -23.22 1.33 8.44
CA ARG A 131 -23.94 0.96 7.21
C ARG A 131 -23.47 1.75 5.99
N GLN A 132 -23.17 3.04 6.14
CA GLN A 132 -22.64 3.87 5.06
C GLN A 132 -21.23 3.45 4.67
N ASP A 133 -20.36 3.22 5.67
CA ASP A 133 -18.98 2.77 5.48
C ASP A 133 -18.95 1.38 4.82
N VAL A 134 -19.77 0.42 5.28
CA VAL A 134 -19.86 -0.92 4.68
C VAL A 134 -20.34 -0.85 3.23
N ARG A 135 -21.38 -0.05 2.93
CA ARG A 135 -21.84 0.11 1.55
C ARG A 135 -20.75 0.68 0.65
N TYR A 136 -20.08 1.73 1.08
CA TYR A 136 -19.01 2.33 0.27
C TYR A 136 -17.88 1.34 -0.04
N HIS A 137 -17.52 0.47 0.92
CA HIS A 137 -16.37 -0.43 0.77
C HIS A 137 -16.69 -1.81 0.17
N TYR A 138 -17.91 -2.32 0.33
CA TYR A 138 -18.27 -3.69 -0.06
C TYR A 138 -19.37 -3.78 -1.13
N ASP A 139 -20.02 -2.67 -1.48
CA ASP A 139 -21.08 -2.66 -2.51
C ASP A 139 -20.51 -2.52 -3.93
N VAL A 140 -19.41 -3.25 -4.20
CA VAL A 140 -18.83 -3.43 -5.55
C VAL A 140 -19.45 -4.62 -6.29
N GLY A 141 -20.30 -5.40 -5.62
CA GLY A 141 -21.11 -6.49 -6.18
C GLY A 141 -20.43 -7.86 -6.15
N ASN A 142 -21.24 -8.93 -6.15
CA ASN A 142 -20.73 -10.31 -6.09
C ASN A 142 -19.92 -10.71 -7.34
N ASP A 143 -20.19 -10.11 -8.49
CA ASP A 143 -19.46 -10.40 -9.74
C ASP A 143 -17.99 -9.96 -9.67
N PHE A 144 -17.69 -8.94 -8.88
CA PHE A 144 -16.31 -8.54 -8.58
C PHE A 144 -15.62 -9.62 -7.73
N TYR A 145 -16.23 -9.98 -6.60
CA TYR A 145 -15.64 -10.93 -5.65
C TYR A 145 -15.49 -12.34 -6.21
N ARG A 146 -16.40 -12.79 -7.08
CA ARG A 146 -16.32 -14.10 -7.74
C ARG A 146 -15.06 -14.29 -8.58
N GLN A 147 -14.37 -13.21 -8.96
CA GLN A 147 -13.15 -13.32 -9.76
C GLN A 147 -11.96 -13.87 -8.98
N PHE A 148 -11.96 -13.77 -7.65
CA PHE A 148 -10.81 -14.14 -6.83
C PHE A 148 -11.15 -14.86 -5.51
N LEU A 149 -12.42 -14.94 -5.12
CA LEU A 149 -12.84 -15.76 -3.97
C LEU A 149 -13.15 -17.19 -4.38
N ASP A 150 -13.13 -18.09 -3.39
CA ASP A 150 -13.58 -19.47 -3.54
C ASP A 150 -15.11 -19.53 -3.78
N PRO A 151 -15.67 -20.67 -4.25
CA PRO A 151 -17.10 -20.80 -4.53
C PRO A 151 -18.02 -20.56 -3.32
N LEU A 152 -17.53 -20.70 -2.08
CA LEU A 152 -18.30 -20.37 -0.87
C LEU A 152 -18.32 -18.86 -0.57
N MET A 153 -17.61 -18.04 -1.35
CA MET A 153 -17.51 -16.58 -1.23
C MET A 153 -16.97 -16.14 0.14
N VAL A 154 -16.01 -16.89 0.70
CA VAL A 154 -15.48 -16.62 2.04
C VAL A 154 -14.42 -15.53 1.96
N TYR A 155 -14.81 -14.28 2.23
CA TYR A 155 -13.89 -13.15 2.28
C TYR A 155 -13.21 -13.00 3.65
N SER A 156 -12.43 -14.01 4.03
CA SER A 156 -11.62 -14.01 5.26
C SER A 156 -10.44 -14.97 5.10
N SER A 157 -9.47 -14.91 6.03
CA SER A 157 -8.32 -15.81 6.03
C SER A 157 -8.72 -17.28 6.00
N ALA A 158 -8.00 -18.06 5.18
CA ALA A 158 -8.11 -19.51 5.06
C ALA A 158 -7.08 -20.21 5.96
N ALA A 159 -7.19 -21.53 6.12
CA ALA A 159 -6.25 -22.33 6.89
C ALA A 159 -5.54 -23.37 6.01
N PHE A 160 -4.33 -23.05 5.56
CA PHE A 160 -3.49 -23.93 4.75
C PHE A 160 -2.68 -24.88 5.64
N LEU A 161 -2.63 -26.16 5.28
CA LEU A 161 -1.68 -27.11 5.87
C LEU A 161 -0.41 -27.22 5.04
N ASP A 162 -0.54 -27.02 3.73
CA ASP A 162 0.55 -27.01 2.77
C ASP A 162 0.36 -25.83 1.81
N PRO A 163 1.44 -25.11 1.43
CA PRO A 163 1.34 -23.95 0.53
C PRO A 163 0.83 -24.27 -0.88
N SER A 164 0.88 -25.54 -1.31
CA SER A 164 0.39 -25.98 -2.61
C SER A 164 -1.11 -26.27 -2.66
N GLU A 165 -1.81 -26.20 -1.52
CA GLU A 165 -3.25 -26.47 -1.48
C GLU A 165 -4.06 -25.40 -2.21
N SER A 166 -5.15 -25.83 -2.84
CA SER A 166 -6.13 -24.91 -3.41
C SER A 166 -6.81 -24.07 -2.31
N LEU A 167 -7.19 -22.83 -2.62
CA LEU A 167 -7.91 -21.94 -1.72
C LEU A 167 -9.21 -22.58 -1.19
N GLU A 168 -9.94 -23.31 -2.03
CA GLU A 168 -11.19 -23.99 -1.71
C GLU A 168 -11.04 -25.00 -0.56
N VAL A 169 -9.97 -25.79 -0.61
CA VAL A 169 -9.64 -26.77 0.43
C VAL A 169 -9.27 -26.06 1.74
N ALA A 170 -8.43 -25.03 1.66
CA ALA A 170 -8.01 -24.26 2.82
C ALA A 170 -9.18 -23.51 3.50
N GLN A 171 -10.14 -22.99 2.72
CA GLN A 171 -11.33 -22.34 3.25
C GLN A 171 -12.28 -23.34 3.93
N ARG A 172 -12.56 -24.49 3.30
CA ARG A 172 -13.38 -25.54 3.92
C ARG A 172 -12.79 -26.02 5.24
N ARG A 173 -11.48 -26.27 5.27
CA ARG A 173 -10.77 -26.63 6.50
C ARG A 173 -10.94 -25.59 7.59
N LYS A 174 -10.81 -24.30 7.27
CA LYS A 174 -10.99 -23.21 8.23
C LYS A 174 -12.40 -23.21 8.81
N LEU A 175 -13.43 -23.45 7.99
CA LEU A 175 -14.82 -23.57 8.45
C LEU A 175 -15.03 -24.80 9.33
N ASP A 176 -14.52 -25.97 8.91
CA ASP A 176 -14.59 -27.20 9.70
C ASP A 176 -13.91 -27.02 11.05
N MET A 177 -12.70 -26.44 11.08
CA MET A 177 -11.98 -26.13 12.31
C MET A 177 -12.81 -25.25 13.25
N ILE A 178 -13.52 -24.25 12.74
CA ILE A 178 -14.39 -23.39 13.56
C ILE A 178 -15.55 -24.20 14.14
N CYS A 179 -16.23 -25.02 13.33
CA CYS A 179 -17.32 -25.88 13.79
C CYS A 179 -16.87 -26.85 14.88
N HIS A 180 -15.70 -27.48 14.73
CA HIS A 180 -15.11 -28.37 15.73
C HIS A 180 -14.77 -27.62 17.04
N LYS A 181 -14.18 -26.42 16.94
CA LYS A 181 -13.88 -25.58 18.12
C LYS A 181 -15.13 -25.15 18.88
N LEU A 182 -16.25 -24.96 18.17
CA LEU A 182 -17.55 -24.63 18.76
C LEU A 182 -18.29 -25.85 19.32
N GLN A 183 -17.80 -27.08 19.09
CA GLN A 183 -18.41 -28.33 19.55
C GLN A 183 -19.90 -28.43 19.16
N LEU A 184 -20.22 -28.09 17.91
CA LEU A 184 -21.59 -28.12 17.43
C LEU A 184 -22.15 -29.56 17.47
N CYS A 185 -23.30 -29.72 18.11
CA CYS A 185 -24.07 -30.97 18.12
C CYS A 185 -25.27 -30.84 17.15
N SER A 186 -25.88 -31.99 16.79
CA SER A 186 -27.18 -31.95 16.12
C SER A 186 -28.20 -31.24 17.03
N GLY A 187 -28.98 -30.33 16.44
CA GLY A 187 -30.09 -29.65 17.12
C GLY A 187 -31.32 -30.53 17.28
#